data_AF-A0AAJ2SLW2-F1
#
_entry.id   AF-A0AAJ2SLW2-F1
#
_cell.length_a   1.000
_cell.length_b   1.000
_cell.length_c   1.000
_cell.angle_alpha   90.00
_cell.angle_beta   90.00
_cell.angle_gamma   90.00
#
_symmetry.space_group_name_H-M   'P 1'
#
loop_
_entity.id
_entity.type
_entity.pdbx_description
1 polymer ?
#
loop_
_entity_poly.entity_id
_entity_poly.type
_entity_poly.pdbx_seq_one_letter_code
_entity_poly.pdbx_strand_id
1 'polypeptide(L)'
;MEEDTTLRDGKDMLLGKSCKKKDNVKTSNTIKLGTLFEYRESENQAISDKKEGSLDFNFFFDGEVTVSQRVFNTFAGGLMQIGPTGGYRFPGRGNAHFESFNIVEHGFDTITLQDSKGVINREALNSFIFCMSHVRETTECHGMFEGYDDYWYTHDGNIDHVGKILEKLLLKQIQENQKNGSHVIPKEIDASEIEITTLGGKVIYMDRDLHFTNETIHDLSEVIGRLHNMSFIKPSVPFQKEKEYRFQFIITHNGYMIEPLKKCIILHNCEELLPFVI
;
A
#
# COMPACT_ATOMS: atom_id res chain seq x y z
N MET A 1 -13.44 -0.59 32.00
CA MET A 1 -14.69 -0.55 31.21
C MET A 1 -15.18 0.87 31.30
N GLU A 2 -14.53 1.76 30.55
CA GLU A 2 -14.96 3.15 30.39
C GLU A 2 -15.36 3.27 28.92
N GLU A 3 -16.67 3.37 28.70
CA GLU A 3 -17.24 3.72 27.41
C GLU A 3 -16.98 5.22 27.18
N ASP A 4 -15.95 5.50 26.37
CA ASP A 4 -15.76 6.83 25.81
C ASP A 4 -16.81 7.03 24.71
N THR A 5 -17.92 7.65 25.09
CA THR A 5 -19.01 8.06 24.21
C THR A 5 -18.69 9.45 23.66
N THR A 6 -17.71 9.53 22.75
CA THR A 6 -17.57 10.72 21.92
C THR A 6 -18.69 10.74 20.88
N LEU A 7 -19.59 11.70 21.08
CA LEU A 7 -20.66 12.16 20.20
C LEU A 7 -20.26 12.08 18.71
N ARG A 8 -20.97 11.24 17.96
CA ARG A 8 -20.98 11.24 16.49
C ARG A 8 -21.72 12.48 16.00
N ASP A 9 -20.98 13.55 15.68
CA ASP A 9 -21.42 14.51 14.66
C ASP A 9 -21.37 13.80 13.30
N GLY A 10 -22.39 12.98 13.02
CA GLY A 10 -22.52 12.16 11.82
C GLY A 10 -22.86 13.00 10.60
N LYS A 11 -21.90 13.75 10.07
CA LYS A 11 -21.91 14.12 8.65
C LYS A 11 -21.37 12.88 7.92
N ASP A 12 -22.21 12.20 7.15
CA ASP A 12 -21.79 11.03 6.36
C ASP A 12 -20.60 11.43 5.50
N MET A 13 -19.41 10.92 5.83
CA MET A 13 -18.21 11.14 5.04
C MET A 13 -18.36 10.43 3.70
N LEU A 14 -17.83 11.07 2.66
CA LEU A 14 -17.86 10.56 1.30
C LEU A 14 -16.46 10.15 0.87
N LEU A 15 -16.41 9.14 0.01
CA LEU A 15 -15.27 8.88 -0.85
C LEU A 15 -15.59 9.36 -2.26
N GLY A 16 -14.79 10.29 -2.76
CA GLY A 16 -14.87 10.76 -4.14
C GLY A 16 -13.79 10.13 -5.01
N LYS A 17 -14.18 9.54 -6.13
CA LYS A 17 -13.26 9.10 -7.18
C LYS A 17 -13.16 10.17 -8.25
N SER A 18 -11.97 10.75 -8.39
CA SER A 18 -11.61 11.52 -9.58
C SER A 18 -11.08 10.59 -10.68
N CYS A 19 -11.58 10.72 -11.90
CA CYS A 19 -11.24 9.82 -13.00
C CYS A 19 -11.40 10.49 -14.37
N LYS A 20 -11.02 9.76 -15.42
CA LYS A 20 -11.44 10.11 -16.78
C LYS A 20 -12.88 9.65 -17.00
N LYS A 21 -13.66 10.40 -17.78
CA LYS A 21 -15.05 10.04 -18.13
C LYS A 21 -15.18 8.62 -18.68
N LYS A 22 -14.22 8.16 -19.48
CA LYS A 22 -14.17 6.80 -20.03
C LYS A 22 -13.99 5.68 -18.99
N ASP A 23 -13.60 6.04 -17.76
CA ASP A 23 -13.33 5.15 -16.63
C ASP A 23 -14.31 5.43 -15.46
N ASN A 24 -15.40 6.14 -15.73
CA ASN A 24 -16.42 6.47 -14.75
C ASN A 24 -17.58 5.46 -14.83
N VAL A 25 -17.95 4.91 -13.68
CA VAL A 25 -18.97 3.86 -13.54
C VAL A 25 -20.36 4.29 -14.04
N LYS A 26 -20.74 5.55 -13.84
CA LYS A 26 -22.05 6.07 -14.23
C LYS A 26 -22.14 6.39 -15.72
N THR A 27 -21.07 6.92 -16.30
CA THR A 27 -21.10 7.41 -17.69
C THR A 27 -20.62 6.36 -18.70
N SER A 28 -19.69 5.49 -18.31
CA SER A 28 -19.06 4.52 -19.21
C SER A 28 -19.19 3.06 -18.74
N ASN A 29 -19.77 2.81 -17.56
CA ASN A 29 -19.93 1.47 -16.99
C ASN A 29 -18.60 0.70 -16.85
N THR A 30 -17.55 1.44 -16.56
CA THR A 30 -16.17 0.97 -16.48
C THR A 30 -15.46 1.58 -15.28
N ILE A 31 -14.44 0.89 -14.80
CA ILE A 31 -13.51 1.39 -13.78
C ILE A 31 -12.08 1.01 -14.17
N LYS A 32 -11.16 1.97 -14.10
CA LYS A 32 -9.72 1.69 -14.24
C LYS A 32 -9.10 1.40 -12.86
N LEU A 33 -8.46 0.24 -12.75
CA LEU A 33 -7.55 -0.06 -11.65
C LEU A 33 -6.10 0.10 -12.14
N GLY A 34 -5.32 0.92 -11.44
CA GLY A 34 -3.88 1.01 -11.63
C GLY A 34 -3.16 0.02 -10.73
N THR A 35 -1.91 -0.29 -11.01
CA THR A 35 -1.03 -1.02 -10.08
C THR A 35 -0.17 -0.04 -9.30
N LEU A 36 0.47 -0.46 -8.20
CA LEU A 36 1.47 0.37 -7.50
C LEU A 36 2.51 0.93 -8.50
N PHE A 37 2.94 0.10 -9.44
CA PHE A 37 3.93 0.49 -10.44
C PHE A 37 3.37 1.46 -11.48
N GLU A 38 2.07 1.43 -11.77
CA GLU A 38 1.46 2.47 -12.59
C GLU A 38 1.51 3.83 -11.90
N TYR A 39 1.26 3.90 -10.60
CA TYR A 39 1.36 5.15 -9.87
C TYR A 39 2.81 5.68 -9.79
N ARG A 40 3.83 4.82 -9.92
CA ARG A 40 5.24 5.25 -10.07
C ARG A 40 5.52 6.01 -11.35
N GLU A 41 4.79 5.70 -12.41
CA GLU A 41 5.03 6.20 -13.76
C GLU A 41 3.77 6.82 -14.38
N SER A 42 2.82 7.24 -13.55
CA SER A 42 1.51 7.72 -13.98
C SER A 42 1.65 8.91 -14.92
N GLU A 43 0.91 8.91 -16.01
CA GLU A 43 0.83 10.05 -16.93
C GLU A 43 0.33 11.30 -16.20
N ASN A 44 -0.57 11.12 -15.23
CA ASN A 44 -0.99 12.22 -14.36
C ASN A 44 0.07 12.46 -13.27
N GLN A 45 0.91 13.46 -13.52
CA GLN A 45 2.00 13.86 -12.62
C GLN A 45 1.50 14.34 -11.25
N ALA A 46 0.24 14.78 -11.13
CA ALA A 46 -0.32 15.21 -9.84
C ALA A 46 -0.42 14.07 -8.81
N ILE A 47 -0.50 12.82 -9.29
CA ILE A 47 -0.59 11.60 -8.47
C ILE A 47 0.58 10.65 -8.69
N SER A 48 1.54 11.03 -9.55
CA SER A 48 2.70 10.18 -9.85
C SER A 48 3.69 10.24 -8.69
N ASP A 49 4.07 9.07 -8.22
CA ASP A 49 5.00 8.94 -7.11
C ASP A 49 6.05 7.87 -7.41
N LYS A 50 7.24 8.31 -7.85
CA LYS A 50 8.33 7.41 -8.25
C LYS A 50 8.72 6.39 -7.17
N LYS A 51 8.46 6.70 -5.90
CA LYS A 51 8.75 5.85 -4.73
C LYS A 51 7.49 5.17 -4.17
N GLU A 52 6.42 5.08 -4.95
CA GLU A 52 5.16 4.46 -4.52
C GLU A 52 5.38 3.02 -4.01
N GLY A 53 4.89 2.74 -2.80
CA GLY A 53 5.05 1.43 -2.15
C GLY A 53 6.50 1.10 -1.77
N SER A 54 7.35 2.11 -1.57
CA SER A 54 8.73 1.95 -1.07
C SER A 54 8.99 2.72 0.22
N LEU A 55 9.96 2.25 1.00
CA LEU A 55 10.45 2.88 2.22
C LEU A 55 11.97 2.68 2.34
N ASP A 56 12.65 3.73 2.79
CA ASP A 56 14.09 3.77 3.03
C ASP A 56 14.35 3.98 4.53
N PHE A 57 15.08 3.05 5.13
CA PHE A 57 15.44 3.07 6.54
C PHE A 57 16.91 3.41 6.65
N ASN A 58 17.20 4.60 7.14
CA ASN A 58 18.54 5.05 7.42
C ASN A 58 18.75 4.99 8.93
N PHE A 59 19.75 4.26 9.40
CA PHE A 59 20.10 4.27 10.80
C PHE A 59 21.54 4.74 10.99
N PHE A 60 21.73 5.52 12.04
CA PHE A 60 23.01 6.06 12.45
C PHE A 60 23.05 6.04 13.98
N PHE A 61 23.72 5.02 14.51
CA PHE A 61 23.89 4.82 15.94
C PHE A 61 25.29 5.27 16.34
N ASP A 62 25.37 6.27 17.22
CA ASP A 62 26.62 6.77 17.79
C ASP A 62 26.80 6.15 19.19
N GLY A 63 27.93 5.52 19.45
CA GLY A 63 28.13 4.75 20.68
C GLY A 63 27.24 3.50 20.71
N GLU A 64 26.86 3.06 21.92
CA GLU A 64 26.16 1.78 22.11
C GLU A 64 24.62 1.93 22.06
N VAL A 65 23.99 1.11 21.22
CA VAL A 65 22.53 1.02 21.08
C VAL A 65 22.08 -0.43 21.17
N THR A 66 21.19 -0.72 22.11
CA THR A 66 20.59 -2.05 22.27
C THR A 66 19.26 -2.11 21.53
N VAL A 67 19.13 -3.06 20.60
CA VAL A 67 17.89 -3.38 19.89
C VAL A 67 17.42 -4.79 20.23
N SER A 68 16.13 -5.09 20.02
CA SER A 68 15.69 -6.48 20.12
C SER A 68 16.33 -7.33 19.03
N GLN A 69 16.61 -8.59 19.35
CA GLN A 69 17.17 -9.57 18.42
C GLN A 69 16.31 -9.72 17.15
N ARG A 70 14.97 -9.60 17.28
CA ARG A 70 14.06 -9.68 16.14
C ARG A 70 14.22 -8.50 15.19
N VAL A 71 14.36 -7.28 15.72
CA VAL A 71 14.64 -6.07 14.95
C VAL A 71 15.99 -6.19 14.24
N PHE A 72 17.02 -6.57 14.98
CA PHE A 72 18.35 -6.82 14.42
C PHE A 72 18.32 -7.82 13.25
N ASN A 73 17.69 -8.97 13.44
CA ASN A 73 17.59 -9.99 12.38
C ASN A 73 16.72 -9.56 11.20
N THR A 74 15.86 -8.55 11.38
CA THR A 74 15.11 -7.92 10.30
C THR A 74 16.01 -7.04 9.46
N PHE A 75 16.86 -6.24 10.12
CA PHE A 75 17.84 -5.38 9.46
C PHE A 75 18.87 -6.16 8.68
N ALA A 76 19.41 -7.23 9.27
CA ALA A 76 20.37 -8.11 8.63
C ALA A 76 19.86 -8.73 7.32
N GLY A 77 18.55 -8.62 7.00
CA GLY A 77 18.02 -8.91 5.67
C GLY A 77 18.19 -10.36 5.24
N GLY A 78 18.35 -11.27 6.20
CA GLY A 78 18.64 -12.69 5.96
C GLY A 78 20.12 -13.02 5.68
N LEU A 79 21.02 -12.02 5.65
CA LEU A 79 22.47 -12.26 5.55
C LEU A 79 23.02 -12.97 6.79
N MET A 80 22.49 -12.61 7.96
CA MET A 80 22.89 -13.17 9.24
C MET A 80 21.67 -13.26 10.15
N GLN A 81 21.59 -14.36 10.91
CA GLN A 81 20.66 -14.51 12.01
C GLN A 81 21.46 -14.79 13.27
N ILE A 82 21.23 -13.98 14.31
CA ILE A 82 21.77 -14.25 15.65
C ILE A 82 20.64 -14.77 16.53
N GLY A 83 20.92 -15.85 17.25
CA GLY A 83 20.00 -16.53 18.18
C GLY A 83 18.78 -17.20 17.52
N PRO A 84 17.80 -17.65 18.32
CA PRO A 84 16.71 -18.50 17.85
C PRO A 84 15.55 -17.76 17.15
N THR A 85 15.41 -16.44 17.39
CA THR A 85 14.29 -15.65 16.85
C THR A 85 14.66 -15.06 15.50
N GLY A 86 13.98 -15.47 14.42
CA GLY A 86 14.17 -14.85 13.10
C GLY A 86 13.63 -13.42 13.00
N GLY A 87 14.00 -12.69 11.95
CA GLY A 87 13.49 -11.34 11.67
C GLY A 87 12.02 -11.32 11.22
N TYR A 88 11.43 -10.13 11.17
CA TYR A 88 10.14 -9.89 10.52
C TYR A 88 10.25 -10.18 9.03
N ARG A 89 9.25 -10.91 8.50
CA ARG A 89 9.15 -11.20 7.07
C ARG A 89 8.07 -10.31 6.48
N PHE A 90 8.45 -9.56 5.46
CA PHE A 90 7.52 -8.75 4.67
C PHE A 90 7.58 -9.22 3.23
N PRO A 91 6.44 -9.31 2.54
CA PRO A 91 6.45 -9.56 1.11
C PRO A 91 7.11 -8.39 0.38
N GLY A 92 7.62 -8.70 -0.81
CA GLY A 92 8.26 -7.71 -1.65
C GLY A 92 9.76 -7.86 -1.75
N ARG A 93 10.40 -6.80 -2.21
CA ARG A 93 11.83 -6.74 -2.45
C ARG A 93 12.49 -5.95 -1.32
N GLY A 94 13.75 -6.28 -1.05
CA GLY A 94 14.54 -5.56 -0.08
C GLY A 94 16.02 -5.66 -0.40
N ASN A 95 16.74 -4.59 -0.13
CA ASN A 95 18.18 -4.51 -0.17
C ASN A 95 18.66 -3.82 1.12
N ALA A 96 19.90 -4.09 1.50
CA ALA A 96 20.52 -3.45 2.64
C ALA A 96 21.98 -3.14 2.30
N HIS A 97 22.43 -1.96 2.72
CA HIS A 97 23.81 -1.53 2.63
C HIS A 97 24.26 -1.07 4.00
N PHE A 98 25.31 -1.68 4.53
CA PHE A 98 25.87 -1.36 5.84
C PHE A 98 27.24 -0.71 5.64
N GLU A 99 27.40 0.51 6.14
CA GLU A 99 28.69 1.21 6.13
C GLU A 99 29.53 0.75 7.32
N SER A 100 28.92 0.68 8.50
CA SER A 100 29.51 0.11 9.72
C SER A 100 28.47 -0.71 10.46
N PHE A 101 28.86 -1.86 11.00
CA PHE A 101 27.94 -2.75 11.71
C PHE A 101 28.71 -3.57 12.76
N ASN A 102 28.88 -2.99 13.96
CA ASN A 102 29.69 -3.59 15.02
C ASN A 102 28.78 -4.10 16.13
N ILE A 103 28.90 -5.38 16.46
CA ILE A 103 28.16 -6.02 17.55
C ILE A 103 29.11 -6.14 18.74
N VAL A 104 28.76 -5.53 19.87
CA VAL A 104 29.61 -5.52 21.07
C VAL A 104 29.06 -6.40 22.19
N GLU A 105 27.75 -6.62 22.22
CA GLU A 105 27.11 -7.52 23.20
C GLU A 105 25.92 -8.27 22.57
N HIS A 106 25.72 -9.51 23.02
CA HIS A 106 24.56 -10.34 22.67
C HIS A 106 23.94 -10.90 23.95
N GLY A 107 22.75 -10.37 24.28
CA GLY A 107 21.89 -10.88 25.34
C GLY A 107 20.98 -12.01 24.85
N PHE A 108 20.05 -12.47 25.70
CA PHE A 108 19.14 -13.56 25.33
C PHE A 108 18.12 -13.16 24.23
N ASP A 109 17.68 -11.91 24.24
CA ASP A 109 16.64 -11.36 23.35
C ASP A 109 17.03 -10.00 22.73
N THR A 110 18.26 -9.55 22.98
CA THR A 110 18.76 -8.22 22.66
C THR A 110 20.16 -8.28 22.04
N ILE A 111 20.45 -7.33 21.18
CA ILE A 111 21.74 -7.15 20.50
C ILE A 111 22.18 -5.71 20.72
N THR A 112 23.41 -5.51 21.18
CA THR A 112 24.01 -4.18 21.33
C THR A 112 24.96 -3.91 20.18
N LEU A 113 24.65 -2.85 19.45
CA LEU A 113 25.42 -2.32 18.33
C LEU A 113 26.26 -1.14 18.79
N GLN A 114 27.45 -0.97 18.24
CA GLN A 114 28.31 0.19 18.48
C GLN A 114 28.66 0.90 17.17
N ASP A 115 28.54 2.23 17.14
CA ASP A 115 28.99 3.09 16.03
C ASP A 115 28.56 2.54 14.65
N SER A 116 27.27 2.22 14.52
CA SER A 116 26.73 1.42 13.42
C SER A 116 25.84 2.25 12.50
N LYS A 117 26.03 2.08 11.20
CA LYS A 117 25.36 2.86 10.16
C LYS A 117 24.98 2.00 8.96
N GLY A 118 23.77 2.19 8.46
CA GLY A 118 23.30 1.51 7.27
C GLY A 118 22.01 2.05 6.70
N VAL A 119 21.69 1.55 5.51
CA VAL A 119 20.48 1.86 4.75
C VAL A 119 19.80 0.55 4.37
N ILE A 120 18.49 0.45 4.59
CA ILE A 120 17.68 -0.67 4.15
C ILE A 120 16.55 -0.11 3.29
N ASN A 121 16.49 -0.47 2.01
CA ASN A 121 15.38 -0.11 1.15
C ASN A 121 14.42 -1.30 1.02
N ARG A 122 13.13 -1.02 1.13
CA ARG A 122 12.06 -2.01 1.00
C ARG A 122 11.05 -1.55 -0.02
N GLU A 123 10.57 -2.49 -0.82
CA GLU A 123 9.51 -2.27 -1.79
C GLU A 123 8.44 -3.34 -1.69
N ALA A 124 7.17 -2.93 -1.78
CA ALA A 124 6.04 -3.85 -1.80
C ALA A 124 6.03 -4.66 -3.11
N LEU A 125 5.41 -5.84 -3.08
CA LEU A 125 5.03 -6.51 -4.32
C LEU A 125 4.01 -5.67 -5.07
N ASN A 126 4.11 -5.67 -6.40
CA ASN A 126 3.14 -5.01 -7.22
C ASN A 126 1.75 -5.65 -7.06
N SER A 127 0.72 -4.83 -7.00
CA SER A 127 -0.68 -5.25 -6.84
C SER A 127 -1.60 -4.21 -7.47
N PHE A 128 -2.83 -4.59 -7.80
CA PHE A 128 -3.83 -3.61 -8.24
C PHE A 128 -4.31 -2.75 -7.08
N ILE A 129 -4.53 -1.48 -7.37
CA ILE A 129 -4.82 -0.41 -6.43
C ILE A 129 -5.98 0.44 -6.99
N PHE A 130 -7.01 0.64 -6.18
CA PHE A 130 -8.07 1.61 -6.42
C PHE A 130 -8.04 2.72 -5.36
N CYS A 131 -7.88 3.96 -5.81
CA CYS A 131 -7.76 5.13 -4.94
C CYS A 131 -9.03 5.99 -5.02
N MET A 132 -9.53 6.42 -3.87
CA MET A 132 -10.55 7.46 -3.72
C MET A 132 -10.07 8.50 -2.70
N SER A 133 -10.66 9.69 -2.69
CA SER A 133 -10.35 10.76 -1.74
C SER A 133 -11.44 10.87 -0.69
N HIS A 134 -11.10 10.91 0.59
CA HIS A 134 -12.06 11.30 1.61
C HIS A 134 -12.41 12.78 1.46
N VAL A 135 -13.69 13.06 1.25
CA VAL A 135 -14.24 14.39 1.09
C VAL A 135 -15.47 14.57 1.97
N ARG A 136 -15.72 15.79 2.43
CA ARG A 136 -16.94 16.10 3.20
C ARG A 136 -18.11 16.46 2.28
N GLU A 137 -17.80 17.01 1.11
CA GLU A 137 -18.76 17.48 0.12
C GLU A 137 -18.26 17.15 -1.29
N THR A 138 -19.17 16.94 -2.23
CA THR A 138 -18.82 16.50 -3.60
C THR A 138 -17.94 17.51 -4.33
N THR A 139 -18.13 18.80 -4.04
CA THR A 139 -17.36 19.91 -4.61
C THR A 139 -15.86 19.86 -4.31
N GLU A 140 -15.42 19.19 -3.24
CA GLU A 140 -14.00 19.06 -2.90
C GLU A 140 -13.21 18.27 -3.96
N CYS A 141 -13.85 17.38 -4.73
CA CYS A 141 -13.16 16.64 -5.80
C CYS A 141 -12.94 17.49 -7.07
N HIS A 142 -13.73 18.55 -7.27
CA HIS A 142 -13.66 19.34 -8.51
C HIS A 142 -12.31 20.02 -8.64
N GLY A 143 -11.57 19.69 -9.70
CA GLY A 143 -10.24 20.25 -9.96
C GLY A 143 -9.16 19.82 -8.97
N MET A 144 -9.41 18.83 -8.10
CA MET A 144 -8.40 18.32 -7.15
C MET A 144 -7.16 17.77 -7.87
N PHE A 145 -7.38 17.14 -9.02
CA PHE A 145 -6.34 16.55 -9.86
C PHE A 145 -6.44 17.08 -11.28
N GLU A 146 -5.34 17.60 -11.79
CA GLU A 146 -5.25 18.04 -13.17
C GLU A 146 -5.47 16.85 -14.12
N GLY A 147 -6.22 17.09 -15.20
CA GLY A 147 -6.47 16.09 -16.23
C GLY A 147 -7.59 15.08 -15.92
N TYR A 148 -8.17 15.02 -14.72
CA TYR A 148 -9.41 14.26 -14.52
C TYR A 148 -10.62 15.14 -14.85
N ASP A 149 -11.55 14.61 -15.64
CA ASP A 149 -12.69 15.31 -16.22
C ASP A 149 -14.05 14.76 -15.75
N ASP A 150 -14.04 13.78 -14.85
CA ASP A 150 -15.25 13.20 -14.28
C ASP A 150 -15.05 12.70 -12.85
N TYR A 151 -16.16 12.61 -12.10
CA TYR A 151 -16.16 12.27 -10.68
C TYR A 151 -17.37 11.39 -10.33
N TRP A 152 -17.21 10.53 -9.34
CA TRP A 152 -18.32 9.84 -8.71
C TRP A 152 -18.03 9.59 -7.24
N TYR A 153 -19.08 9.38 -6.44
CA TYR A 153 -18.94 9.32 -4.99
C TYR A 153 -19.61 8.08 -4.42
N THR A 154 -19.18 7.65 -3.25
CA THR A 154 -19.90 6.69 -2.40
C THR A 154 -19.84 7.18 -0.96
N HIS A 155 -20.82 6.80 -0.15
CA HIS A 155 -20.71 6.97 1.30
C HIS A 155 -19.63 6.03 1.86
N ASP A 156 -18.90 6.51 2.87
CA ASP A 156 -17.89 5.72 3.60
C ASP A 156 -18.50 4.42 4.17
N GLY A 157 -19.78 4.43 4.56
CA GLY A 157 -20.49 3.24 5.06
C GLY A 157 -20.61 2.10 4.03
N ASN A 158 -20.36 2.36 2.75
CA ASN A 158 -20.42 1.37 1.67
C ASN A 158 -19.04 0.80 1.29
N ILE A 159 -17.94 1.21 1.95
CA ILE A 159 -16.56 0.83 1.60
C ILE A 159 -16.42 -0.69 1.40
N ASP A 160 -16.94 -1.49 2.33
CA ASP A 160 -16.77 -2.94 2.29
C ASP A 160 -17.54 -3.58 1.13
N HIS A 161 -18.71 -3.02 0.79
CA HIS A 161 -19.51 -3.47 -0.33
C HIS A 161 -18.83 -3.12 -1.65
N VAL A 162 -18.35 -1.88 -1.78
CA VAL A 162 -17.61 -1.41 -2.97
C VAL A 162 -16.35 -2.26 -3.17
N GLY A 163 -15.55 -2.49 -2.13
CA GLY A 163 -14.36 -3.32 -2.19
C GLY A 163 -14.64 -4.75 -2.69
N LYS A 164 -15.67 -5.40 -2.12
CA LYS A 164 -16.09 -6.75 -2.54
C LYS A 164 -16.59 -6.83 -3.98
N ILE A 165 -17.29 -5.79 -4.45
CA ILE A 165 -17.76 -5.75 -5.84
C ILE A 165 -16.56 -5.57 -6.79
N LEU A 166 -15.65 -4.67 -6.47
CA LEU A 166 -14.42 -4.46 -7.25
C LEU A 166 -13.55 -5.73 -7.30
N GLU A 167 -13.44 -6.47 -6.20
CA GLU A 167 -12.74 -7.76 -6.13
C GLU A 167 -13.31 -8.77 -7.14
N LYS A 168 -14.64 -8.96 -7.13
CA LYS A 168 -15.34 -9.87 -8.05
C LYS A 168 -15.18 -9.44 -9.50
N LEU A 169 -15.34 -8.14 -9.77
CA LEU A 169 -15.17 -7.58 -11.11
C LEU A 169 -13.73 -7.79 -11.61
N LEU A 170 -12.73 -7.59 -10.75
CA LEU A 170 -11.33 -7.83 -11.08
C LEU A 170 -11.06 -9.30 -11.41
N LEU A 171 -11.54 -10.23 -10.58
CA LEU A 171 -11.38 -11.67 -10.84
C LEU A 171 -11.99 -12.06 -12.18
N LYS A 172 -13.24 -11.65 -12.43
CA LYS A 172 -13.94 -11.89 -13.69
C LYS A 172 -13.16 -11.32 -14.87
N GLN A 173 -12.66 -10.09 -14.77
CA GLN A 173 -11.93 -9.45 -15.84
C GLN A 173 -10.58 -10.14 -16.13
N ILE A 174 -9.87 -10.62 -15.10
CA ILE A 174 -8.63 -11.40 -15.29
C ILE A 174 -8.93 -12.71 -16.04
N GLN A 175 -9.99 -13.42 -15.65
CA GLN A 175 -10.41 -14.67 -16.30
C GLN A 175 -10.82 -14.46 -17.77
N GLU A 176 -11.60 -13.42 -18.05
CA GLU A 176 -11.99 -13.06 -19.42
C GLU A 176 -10.78 -12.67 -20.27
N ASN A 177 -9.88 -11.87 -19.72
CA ASN A 177 -8.66 -11.46 -20.39
C ASN A 177 -7.77 -12.66 -20.74
N GLN A 178 -7.62 -13.64 -19.83
CA GLN A 178 -6.87 -14.86 -20.11
C GLN A 178 -7.52 -15.69 -21.22
N LYS A 179 -8.85 -15.86 -21.21
CA LYS A 179 -9.59 -16.57 -22.29
C LYS A 179 -9.38 -15.91 -23.66
N ASN A 180 -9.21 -14.60 -23.68
CA ASN A 180 -8.96 -13.81 -24.89
C ASN A 180 -7.46 -13.70 -25.26
N GLY A 181 -6.56 -14.40 -24.55
CA GLY A 181 -5.12 -14.39 -24.79
C GLY A 181 -4.39 -13.14 -24.29
N SER A 182 -5.06 -12.25 -23.56
CA SER A 182 -4.46 -11.07 -22.93
C SER A 182 -4.12 -11.37 -21.47
N HIS A 183 -2.92 -11.86 -21.20
CA HIS A 183 -2.52 -12.24 -19.85
C HIS A 183 -2.30 -11.02 -18.93
N VAL A 184 -3.04 -10.98 -17.82
CA VAL A 184 -2.87 -10.01 -16.72
C VAL A 184 -1.98 -10.56 -15.59
N ILE A 185 -1.97 -11.88 -15.45
CA ILE A 185 -1.13 -12.66 -14.53
C ILE A 185 -0.20 -13.58 -15.36
N PRO A 186 0.84 -14.21 -14.77
CA PRO A 186 1.70 -15.16 -15.48
C PRO A 186 0.90 -16.23 -16.23
N LYS A 187 1.32 -16.53 -17.47
CA LYS A 187 0.54 -17.36 -18.43
C LYS A 187 0.35 -18.81 -17.96
N GLU A 188 1.27 -19.28 -17.13
CA GLU A 188 1.32 -20.62 -16.54
C GLU A 188 0.34 -20.81 -15.39
N ILE A 189 -0.27 -19.73 -14.89
CA ILE A 189 -1.25 -19.76 -13.80
C ILE A 189 -2.66 -19.68 -14.40
N ASP A 190 -3.52 -20.64 -14.07
CA ASP A 190 -4.93 -20.61 -14.46
C ASP A 190 -5.70 -19.57 -13.62
N ALA A 191 -6.33 -18.60 -14.27
CA ALA A 191 -7.10 -17.55 -13.59
C ALA A 191 -8.36 -18.07 -12.88
N SER A 192 -8.77 -19.32 -13.11
CA SER A 192 -9.83 -19.98 -12.35
C SER A 192 -9.35 -20.50 -10.98
N GLU A 193 -8.04 -20.59 -10.77
CA GLU A 193 -7.41 -21.10 -9.54
C GLU A 193 -6.86 -19.98 -8.64
N ILE A 194 -6.95 -18.72 -9.05
CA ILE A 194 -6.46 -17.59 -8.25
C ILE A 194 -7.50 -17.16 -7.23
N GLU A 195 -7.00 -16.61 -6.13
CA GLU A 195 -7.79 -15.89 -5.13
C GLU A 195 -7.40 -14.41 -5.17
N ILE A 196 -8.35 -13.53 -4.88
CA ILE A 196 -8.09 -12.10 -4.71
C ILE A 196 -8.53 -11.72 -3.30
N THR A 197 -7.63 -11.12 -2.53
CA THR A 197 -7.93 -10.54 -1.22
C THR A 197 -7.91 -9.02 -1.33
N THR A 198 -8.97 -8.37 -0.85
CA THR A 198 -9.04 -6.91 -0.77
C THR A 198 -8.66 -6.40 0.61
N LEU A 199 -7.70 -5.48 0.66
CA LEU A 199 -7.38 -4.68 1.84
C LEU A 199 -7.81 -3.23 1.60
N GLY A 200 -8.60 -2.67 2.50
CA GLY A 200 -9.06 -1.28 2.43
C GLY A 200 -8.49 -0.45 3.57
N GLY A 201 -8.03 0.77 3.30
CA GLY A 201 -7.48 1.63 4.35
C GLY A 201 -7.15 3.05 3.91
N LYS A 202 -7.09 3.95 4.88
CA LYS A 202 -6.58 5.31 4.68
C LYS A 202 -5.07 5.26 4.45
N VAL A 203 -4.59 6.07 3.51
CA VAL A 203 -3.15 6.28 3.31
C VAL A 203 -2.60 7.06 4.50
N ILE A 204 -1.48 6.58 5.03
CA ILE A 204 -0.69 7.23 6.06
C ILE A 204 0.31 8.15 5.36
N TYR A 205 0.30 9.43 5.74
CA TYR A 205 1.21 10.43 5.20
C TYR A 205 2.41 10.59 6.13
N MET A 206 3.57 10.15 5.67
CA MET A 206 4.83 10.22 6.43
C MET A 206 6.03 10.20 5.48
N ASP A 207 7.16 10.69 5.97
CA ASP A 207 8.42 10.60 5.22
C ASP A 207 8.80 9.13 4.99
N ARG A 208 9.37 8.89 3.80
CA ARG A 208 9.85 7.57 3.41
C ARG A 208 11.30 7.34 3.77
N ASP A 209 12.04 8.41 4.02
CA ASP A 209 13.39 8.37 4.52
C ASP A 209 13.33 8.52 6.04
N LEU A 210 13.49 7.39 6.73
CA LEU A 210 13.35 7.31 8.17
C LEU A 210 14.73 7.23 8.81
N HIS A 211 15.07 8.24 9.60
CA HIS A 211 16.35 8.34 10.30
C HIS A 211 16.22 7.88 11.75
N PHE A 212 16.90 6.79 12.09
CA PHE A 212 16.97 6.28 13.45
C PHE A 212 18.31 6.60 14.10
N THR A 213 18.25 7.21 15.28
CA THR A 213 19.37 7.49 16.17
C THR A 213 19.18 6.75 17.48
N ASN A 214 20.12 6.89 18.41
CA ASN A 214 20.02 6.35 19.76
C ASN A 214 18.73 6.81 20.47
N GLU A 215 18.27 8.03 20.19
CA GLU A 215 17.09 8.62 20.83
C GLU A 215 15.78 8.09 20.22
N THR A 216 15.74 7.84 18.90
CA THR A 216 14.52 7.46 18.18
C THR A 216 14.38 5.95 17.96
N ILE A 217 15.31 5.15 18.51
CA ILE A 217 15.30 3.69 18.32
C ILE A 217 14.04 3.00 18.86
N HIS A 218 13.35 3.62 19.81
CA HIS A 218 12.09 3.10 20.34
C HIS A 218 10.96 3.11 19.29
N ASP A 219 11.00 4.03 18.32
CA ASP A 219 10.02 4.13 17.23
C ASP A 219 10.16 2.99 16.22
N LEU A 220 11.32 2.33 16.20
CA LEU A 220 11.65 1.33 15.18
C LEU A 220 10.67 0.15 15.16
N SER A 221 10.15 -0.25 16.32
CA SER A 221 9.14 -1.32 16.41
C SER A 221 7.81 -0.90 15.78
N GLU A 222 7.41 0.36 15.94
CA GLU A 222 6.21 0.90 15.31
C GLU A 222 6.38 0.97 13.80
N VAL A 223 7.54 1.43 13.34
CA VAL A 223 7.83 1.52 11.90
C VAL A 223 7.90 0.13 11.25
N ILE A 224 8.42 -0.88 11.95
CA ILE A 224 8.33 -2.28 11.52
C ILE A 224 6.87 -2.74 11.36
N GLY A 225 5.96 -2.31 12.24
CA GLY A 225 4.54 -2.55 12.06
C GLY A 225 4.00 -1.92 10.77
N ARG A 226 4.46 -0.71 10.44
CA ARG A 226 4.06 0.02 9.23
C ARG A 226 4.61 -0.60 7.93
N LEU A 227 5.73 -1.31 7.98
CA LEU A 227 6.27 -2.04 6.82
C LEU A 227 5.28 -3.05 6.22
N HIS A 228 4.41 -3.65 7.04
CA HIS A 228 3.37 -4.54 6.52
C HIS A 228 2.38 -3.84 5.59
N ASN A 229 2.24 -2.51 5.72
CA ASN A 229 1.29 -1.70 4.98
C ASN A 229 1.99 -0.64 4.11
N MET A 230 3.21 -0.91 3.62
CA MET A 230 3.96 0.06 2.80
C MET A 230 3.22 0.51 1.52
N SER A 231 2.30 -0.32 1.02
CA SER A 231 1.36 0.03 -0.06
C SER A 231 0.35 1.13 0.32
N PHE A 232 0.30 1.55 1.59
CA PHE A 232 -0.61 2.58 2.11
C PHE A 232 0.18 3.78 2.66
N ILE A 233 1.41 4.00 2.20
CA ILE A 233 2.26 5.11 2.65
C ILE A 233 2.64 6.03 1.50
N LYS A 234 2.43 7.34 1.71
CA LYS A 234 2.87 8.41 0.82
C LYS A 234 3.54 9.54 1.62
N PRO A 235 4.45 10.33 1.01
CA PRO A 235 4.96 11.52 1.66
C PRO A 235 3.85 12.58 1.77
N SER A 236 3.90 13.37 2.83
CA SER A 236 2.89 14.40 3.07
C SER A 236 2.87 15.47 1.97
N VAL A 237 4.04 15.82 1.44
CA VAL A 237 4.16 16.77 0.33
C VAL A 237 4.52 16.00 -0.95
N PRO A 238 3.80 16.19 -2.07
CA PRO A 238 2.59 17.02 -2.25
C PRO A 238 1.26 16.28 -2.00
N PHE A 239 1.28 15.03 -1.51
CA PHE A 239 0.12 14.11 -1.64
C PHE A 239 -0.92 14.18 -0.50
N GLN A 240 -0.63 14.79 0.65
CA GLN A 240 -1.58 14.78 1.79
C GLN A 240 -2.93 15.42 1.46
N LYS A 241 -2.96 16.37 0.52
CA LYS A 241 -4.20 16.99 0.03
C LYS A 241 -5.19 15.98 -0.59
N GLU A 242 -4.71 14.83 -1.04
CA GLU A 242 -5.52 13.78 -1.67
C GLU A 242 -6.45 13.09 -0.68
N LYS A 243 -6.08 13.07 0.62
CA LYS A 243 -6.82 12.36 1.69
C LYS A 243 -7.21 10.94 1.27
N GLU A 244 -6.28 10.26 0.60
CA GLU A 244 -6.51 9.01 -0.09
C GLU A 244 -7.00 7.88 0.84
N TYR A 245 -8.06 7.21 0.40
CA TYR A 245 -8.45 5.87 0.80
C TYR A 245 -8.13 4.91 -0.34
N ARG A 246 -7.49 3.80 -0.01
CA ARG A 246 -6.98 2.83 -0.97
C ARG A 246 -7.65 1.48 -0.76
N PHE A 247 -8.00 0.84 -1.87
CA PHE A 247 -8.24 -0.58 -1.93
C PHE A 247 -7.04 -1.23 -2.62
N GLN A 248 -6.39 -2.17 -1.95
CA GLN A 248 -5.34 -3.01 -2.50
C GLN A 248 -5.90 -4.40 -2.78
N PHE A 249 -5.74 -4.87 -4.02
CA PHE A 249 -6.16 -6.21 -4.44
C PHE A 249 -4.93 -7.10 -4.60
N ILE A 250 -4.78 -8.03 -3.67
CA ILE A 250 -3.67 -8.99 -3.62
C ILE A 250 -4.12 -10.27 -4.33
N ILE A 251 -3.42 -10.65 -5.39
CA ILE A 251 -3.69 -11.88 -6.13
C ILE A 251 -2.82 -12.99 -5.57
N THR A 252 -3.40 -14.14 -5.26
CA THR A 252 -2.68 -15.32 -4.75
C THR A 252 -3.00 -16.59 -5.53
N HIS A 253 -2.03 -17.50 -5.64
CA HIS A 253 -2.20 -18.86 -6.16
C HIS A 253 -1.35 -19.81 -5.31
N ASN A 254 -1.95 -20.91 -4.85
CA ASN A 254 -1.28 -21.89 -3.98
C ASN A 254 -0.56 -21.26 -2.76
N GLY A 255 -1.14 -20.21 -2.18
CA GLY A 255 -0.59 -19.49 -1.03
C GLY A 255 0.54 -18.50 -1.35
N TYR A 256 0.91 -18.33 -2.63
CA TYR A 256 1.92 -17.36 -3.06
C TYR A 256 1.27 -16.15 -3.72
N MET A 257 1.80 -14.96 -3.44
CA MET A 257 1.37 -13.73 -4.13
C MET A 257 1.89 -13.68 -5.56
N ILE A 258 1.04 -13.19 -6.45
CA ILE A 258 1.32 -13.00 -7.87
C ILE A 258 1.28 -11.51 -8.20
N GLU A 259 2.35 -11.01 -8.82
CA GLU A 259 2.37 -9.65 -9.33
C GLU A 259 1.66 -9.58 -10.70
N PRO A 260 0.81 -8.56 -10.93
CA PRO A 260 0.21 -8.34 -12.24
C PRO A 260 1.26 -7.96 -13.28
N LEU A 261 1.10 -8.49 -14.50
CA LEU A 261 1.95 -8.22 -15.67
C LEU A 261 1.61 -6.90 -16.37
N LYS A 262 0.41 -6.37 -16.11
CA LYS A 262 -0.10 -5.13 -16.72
C LYS A 262 -0.09 -4.00 -15.69
N LYS A 263 0.22 -2.79 -16.15
CA LYS A 263 0.23 -1.60 -15.30
C LYS A 263 -1.17 -1.19 -14.83
N CYS A 264 -2.19 -1.40 -15.67
CA CYS A 264 -3.59 -1.20 -15.32
C CYS A 264 -4.48 -2.28 -15.92
N ILE A 265 -5.72 -2.33 -15.42
CA ILE A 265 -6.81 -3.11 -15.98
C ILE A 265 -8.08 -2.27 -15.98
N ILE A 266 -8.89 -2.39 -17.04
CA ILE A 266 -10.22 -1.79 -17.11
C ILE A 266 -11.22 -2.87 -16.75
N LEU A 267 -11.99 -2.64 -15.70
CA LEU A 267 -13.14 -3.44 -15.33
C LEU A 267 -14.33 -2.98 -16.17
N HIS A 268 -15.03 -3.93 -16.78
CA HIS A 268 -16.24 -3.68 -17.55
C HIS A 268 -17.49 -4.18 -16.82
N ASN A 269 -18.66 -3.69 -17.22
CA ASN A 269 -19.97 -4.09 -16.67
C ASN A 269 -20.08 -3.83 -15.17
N CYS A 270 -19.68 -2.63 -14.74
CA CYS A 270 -19.65 -2.18 -13.34
C CYS A 270 -21.03 -1.77 -12.78
N GLU A 271 -22.14 -2.20 -13.38
CA GLU A 271 -23.52 -1.87 -12.97
C GLU A 271 -23.82 -2.22 -11.51
N GLU A 272 -23.21 -3.29 -10.99
CA GLU A 272 -23.36 -3.73 -9.61
C GLU A 272 -22.92 -2.67 -8.59
N LEU A 273 -22.08 -1.71 -8.98
CA LEU A 273 -21.68 -0.60 -8.13
C LEU A 273 -22.71 0.52 -8.07
N LEU A 274 -23.54 0.71 -9.09
CA LEU A 274 -24.46 1.86 -9.20
C LEU A 274 -25.35 2.11 -7.98
N PRO A 275 -25.87 1.09 -7.26
CA PRO A 275 -26.64 1.30 -6.03
C PRO A 275 -25.87 2.02 -4.91
N PHE A 276 -24.54 2.01 -4.96
CA PHE A 276 -23.65 2.62 -3.98
C PHE A 276 -23.05 3.95 -4.47
N VAL A 277 -23.36 4.37 -5.70
CA VAL A 277 -22.77 5.55 -6.34
C VAL A 277 -23.73 6.75 -6.29
N ILE A 278 -23.26 7.87 -5.75
CA ILE A 278 -23.97 9.15 -5.63
C ILE A 278 -23.64 10.09 -6.77
#